data_AF-O61923-F1
#
_entry.id   AF-O61923-F1
#
_cell.length_a   1.000
_cell.length_b   1.000
_cell.length_c   1.000
_cell.angle_alpha   90.00
_cell.angle_beta   90.00
_cell.angle_gamma   90.00
#
_symmetry.space_group_name_H-M   'P 1'
#
loop_
_entity.id
_entity.type
_entity.pdbx_description
1 polymer ?
#
loop_
_entity_poly.entity_id
_entity_poly.type
_entity_poly.pdbx_seq_one_letter_code
_entity_poly.pdbx_strand_id
1 'polypeptide(L)'
;MCVSRPGLSTTRRSRHEITYTTQNEESAENWYKMANSNFRSAVFENRVHVWALPLSYSQSKYGGRKTPSSACTIITVQIAHDFLSKNVCIPPTHPLTPQHLPLGVLDVLINGIVDGNETHEKAMAARRRGFSGSLKKKHLEETGESGSVFQFLKKPHRDTFTVPEAIQVQRPEMHEIDYPCYSGDFISNLVTAMSMAVNSPYLSKLDRLAIGVLAFERAMCFIYDRPTNSIILLDTHMHFKGQAGSVLCVASFEDITDFIVSVTKLVFHEVFKTADVTGQFEITCLMLTSLMNKVHRGDIFLPVKSSMPRVIPVKPLRPFRIKTRKMICVGSAEKDSDSGYESDTL
;
A
#
# COMPACT_ATOMS: atom_id res chain seq x y z
N MET A 1 11.46 -20.94 -20.75
CA MET A 1 12.77 -20.68 -21.39
C MET A 1 13.10 -19.22 -21.16
N CYS A 2 14.33 -18.93 -20.74
CA CYS A 2 14.83 -17.57 -20.52
C CYS A 2 14.53 -16.68 -21.74
N VAL A 3 13.83 -15.56 -21.51
CA VAL A 3 13.84 -14.43 -22.42
C VAL A 3 13.92 -13.17 -21.57
N SER A 4 15.14 -12.64 -21.50
CA SER A 4 15.44 -11.29 -21.05
C SER A 4 14.72 -10.29 -21.95
N ARG A 5 14.02 -9.31 -21.36
CA ARG A 5 13.67 -8.07 -22.05
C ARG A 5 14.55 -6.93 -21.52
N PRO A 6 15.14 -6.11 -22.40
CA PRO A 6 16.11 -5.09 -22.01
C PRO A 6 15.43 -3.78 -21.63
N GLY A 7 16.07 -3.03 -20.72
CA GLY A 7 16.04 -1.57 -20.77
C GLY A 7 14.97 -0.86 -19.94
N LEU A 8 15.01 -1.02 -18.62
CA LEU A 8 14.87 0.13 -17.74
C LEU A 8 16.14 0.18 -16.90
N SER A 9 17.14 0.87 -17.46
CA SER A 9 18.28 1.37 -16.71
C SER A 9 17.72 2.30 -15.65
N THR A 10 17.55 1.81 -14.42
CA THR A 10 17.64 2.68 -13.25
C THR A 10 19.08 3.16 -13.24
N THR A 11 19.26 4.38 -13.74
CA THR A 11 20.54 5.06 -13.67
C THR A 11 20.94 5.03 -12.21
N ARG A 12 21.98 4.23 -11.93
CA ARG A 12 22.68 4.12 -10.67
C ARG A 12 23.16 5.53 -10.31
N ARG A 13 22.30 6.32 -9.65
CA ARG A 13 22.72 7.56 -9.03
C ARG A 13 23.69 7.16 -7.95
N SER A 14 24.95 7.38 -8.28
CA SER A 14 26.05 7.58 -7.36
C SER A 14 25.54 8.12 -6.03
N ARG A 15 25.88 7.41 -4.95
CA ARG A 15 25.80 7.91 -3.58
C ARG A 15 26.58 9.23 -3.54
N HIS A 16 25.89 10.35 -3.69
CA HIS A 16 26.29 11.53 -2.95
C HIS A 16 25.73 11.37 -1.55
N GLU A 17 26.62 11.41 -0.57
CA GLU A 17 26.30 11.72 0.81
C GLU A 17 25.36 12.92 0.81
N ILE A 18 24.06 12.65 0.97
CA ILE A 18 23.12 13.70 1.33
C ILE A 18 23.43 13.97 2.79
N THR A 19 24.09 15.10 3.02
CA THR A 19 24.29 15.70 4.33
C THR A 19 22.92 15.81 5.02
N TYR A 20 22.60 14.85 5.89
CA TYR A 20 21.30 14.71 6.57
C TYR A 20 21.00 15.77 7.64
N THR A 21 21.76 16.87 7.66
CA THR A 21 21.83 17.74 8.84
C THR A 21 20.94 18.99 8.76
N THR A 22 20.25 19.25 7.64
CA THR A 22 19.37 20.44 7.51
C THR A 22 17.93 20.17 7.04
N GLN A 23 17.60 18.99 6.49
CA GLN A 23 16.22 18.67 6.11
C GLN A 23 15.32 18.21 7.28
N ASN A 24 15.92 17.84 8.42
CA ASN A 24 15.15 17.34 9.56
C ASN A 24 14.28 18.43 10.22
N GLU A 25 14.73 19.69 10.24
CA GLU A 25 13.98 20.78 10.90
C GLU A 25 12.81 21.28 10.04
N GLU A 26 13.01 21.51 8.74
CA GLU A 26 11.90 21.87 7.82
C GLU A 26 10.84 20.77 7.75
N SER A 27 11.26 19.50 7.82
CA SER A 27 10.30 18.40 7.88
C SER A 27 9.47 18.48 9.16
N ALA A 28 10.09 18.74 10.31
CA ALA A 28 9.42 18.79 11.61
C ALA A 28 8.34 19.89 11.66
N GLU A 29 8.63 21.10 11.19
CA GLU A 29 7.63 22.16 11.13
C GLU A 29 6.45 21.81 10.21
N ASN A 30 6.73 21.20 9.06
CA ASN A 30 5.68 20.74 8.14
C ASN A 30 4.80 19.66 8.79
N TRP A 31 5.37 18.77 9.60
CA TRP A 31 4.61 17.76 10.35
C TRP A 31 3.69 18.37 11.40
N TYR A 32 4.17 19.38 12.14
CA TYR A 32 3.34 20.11 13.10
C TYR A 32 2.17 20.82 12.42
N LYS A 33 2.38 21.40 11.23
CA LYS A 33 1.30 22.01 10.45
C LYS A 33 0.28 20.97 10.00
N MET A 34 0.72 19.78 9.58
CA MET A 34 -0.16 18.70 9.17
C MET A 34 -1.00 18.13 10.32
N ALA A 35 -0.40 17.91 11.50
CA ALA A 35 -1.12 17.37 12.67
C ALA A 35 -2.26 18.29 13.17
N ASN A 36 -2.18 19.59 12.84
CA ASN A 36 -3.15 20.62 13.24
C ASN A 36 -4.14 21.01 12.13
N SER A 37 -4.20 20.28 11.01
CA SER A 37 -4.91 20.71 9.81
C SER A 37 -6.46 20.59 9.85
N ASN A 38 -7.08 20.31 11.01
CA ASN A 38 -8.54 20.19 11.16
C ASN A 38 -9.19 19.31 10.08
N PHE A 39 -8.66 18.10 9.85
CA PHE A 39 -9.17 17.15 8.84
C PHE A 39 -9.04 17.62 7.39
N ARG A 40 -8.18 18.59 7.11
CA ARG A 40 -7.84 19.03 5.76
C ARG A 40 -6.52 18.41 5.31
N SER A 41 -6.43 17.98 4.06
CA SER A 41 -5.16 17.43 3.56
C SER A 41 -4.12 18.53 3.38
N ALA A 42 -2.86 18.17 3.60
CA ALA A 42 -1.74 18.82 2.95
C ALA A 42 -1.41 18.06 1.67
N VAL A 43 -0.92 18.76 0.64
CA VAL A 43 -0.38 18.10 -0.56
C VAL A 43 1.11 17.90 -0.35
N PHE A 44 1.52 16.65 -0.28
CA PHE A 44 2.91 16.25 -0.15
C PHE A 44 3.50 15.96 -1.53
N GLU A 45 4.69 16.50 -1.79
CA GLU A 45 5.44 16.36 -3.05
C GLU A 45 4.61 16.67 -4.32
N ASN A 46 3.64 17.59 -4.23
CA ASN A 46 2.74 17.99 -5.32
C ASN A 46 1.94 16.83 -5.96
N ARG A 47 1.74 15.70 -5.28
CA ARG A 47 1.02 14.54 -5.86
C ARG A 47 0.17 13.76 -4.88
N VAL A 48 0.53 13.78 -3.59
CA VAL A 48 -0.13 12.95 -2.57
C VAL A 48 -0.91 13.83 -1.60
N HIS A 49 -2.22 13.65 -1.52
CA HIS A 49 -3.01 14.25 -0.45
C HIS A 49 -2.79 13.47 0.84
N VAL A 50 -2.38 14.15 1.90
CA VAL A 50 -2.12 13.53 3.20
C VAL A 50 -2.97 14.19 4.27
N TRP A 51 -3.74 13.37 4.99
CA TRP A 51 -4.44 13.77 6.21
C TRP A 51 -3.72 13.15 7.41
N ALA A 52 -3.21 13.98 8.30
CA ALA A 52 -2.75 13.57 9.62
C ALA A 52 -3.83 13.93 10.63
N LEU A 53 -4.47 12.94 11.23
CA LEU A 53 -5.56 13.18 12.17
C LEU A 53 -5.02 13.49 13.58
N PRO A 54 -5.81 14.15 14.44
CA PRO A 54 -5.44 14.36 15.83
C PRO A 54 -5.09 13.04 16.53
N LEU A 55 -4.24 13.07 17.55
CA LEU A 55 -3.81 11.88 18.29
C LEU A 55 -4.98 11.01 18.80
N SER A 56 -6.10 11.65 19.16
CA SER A 56 -7.34 11.00 19.58
C SER A 56 -7.99 10.13 18.50
N TYR A 57 -7.54 10.21 17.25
CA TYR A 57 -7.96 9.36 16.13
C TYR A 57 -6.98 8.23 15.83
N SER A 58 -6.05 7.89 16.73
CA SER A 58 -5.26 6.65 16.61
C SER A 58 -5.97 5.46 17.24
N GLN A 59 -5.67 4.25 16.76
CA GLN A 59 -6.17 3.00 17.33
C GLN A 59 -5.86 2.83 18.83
N SER A 60 -4.79 3.48 19.32
CA SER A 60 -4.33 3.38 20.70
C SER A 60 -4.90 4.46 21.63
N LYS A 61 -5.55 5.50 21.10
CA LYS A 61 -6.04 6.65 21.90
C LYS A 61 -7.51 6.97 21.66
N TYR A 62 -8.12 6.46 20.59
CA TYR A 62 -9.53 6.66 20.29
C TYR A 62 -10.40 6.25 21.47
N GLY A 63 -11.45 7.02 21.75
CA GLY A 63 -12.35 6.80 22.88
C GLY A 63 -11.69 6.97 24.27
N GLY A 64 -10.51 7.61 24.36
CA GLY A 64 -9.83 7.84 25.64
C GLY A 64 -9.08 6.62 26.19
N ARG A 65 -8.73 5.66 25.32
CA ARG A 65 -7.95 4.47 25.70
C ARG A 65 -6.64 4.85 26.40
N LYS A 66 -6.38 4.18 27.52
CA LYS A 66 -5.16 4.36 28.32
C LYS A 66 -4.07 3.36 27.96
N THR A 67 -4.44 2.21 27.40
CA THR A 67 -3.54 1.15 26.98
C THR A 67 -3.32 1.18 25.46
N PRO A 68 -2.09 0.91 24.98
CA PRO A 68 -1.84 0.74 23.55
C PRO A 68 -2.71 -0.36 22.94
N SER A 69 -3.03 -0.23 21.66
CA SER A 69 -3.76 -1.24 20.90
C SER A 69 -2.83 -2.14 20.10
N SER A 70 -3.12 -3.45 20.10
CA SER A 70 -2.49 -4.48 19.27
C SER A 70 -3.49 -5.07 18.25
N ALA A 71 -4.54 -4.32 17.91
CA ALA A 71 -5.66 -4.77 17.08
C ALA A 71 -5.48 -4.45 15.58
N CYS A 72 -4.32 -3.97 15.14
CA CYS A 72 -4.12 -3.40 13.79
C CYS A 72 -4.53 -4.34 12.64
N THR A 73 -4.28 -5.66 12.74
CA THR A 73 -4.71 -6.62 11.71
C THR A 73 -6.24 -6.75 11.64
N ILE A 74 -6.91 -6.81 12.80
CA ILE A 74 -8.38 -6.85 12.90
C ILE A 74 -8.95 -5.55 12.31
N ILE A 75 -8.40 -4.40 12.71
CA ILE A 75 -8.78 -3.09 12.19
C ILE A 75 -8.61 -3.02 10.66
N THR A 76 -7.52 -3.57 10.12
CA THR A 76 -7.26 -3.61 8.66
C THR A 76 -8.33 -4.41 7.92
N VAL A 77 -8.70 -5.59 8.44
CA VAL A 77 -9.79 -6.42 7.88
C VAL A 77 -11.14 -5.71 7.97
N GLN A 78 -11.41 -5.02 9.08
CA GLN A 78 -12.62 -4.23 9.26
C GLN A 78 -12.73 -3.08 8.25
N ILE A 79 -11.65 -2.31 8.08
CA ILE A 79 -11.59 -1.21 7.11
C ILE A 79 -11.84 -1.74 5.69
N ALA A 80 -11.18 -2.85 5.32
CA ALA A 80 -11.38 -3.48 4.02
C ALA A 80 -12.84 -3.92 3.82
N HIS A 81 -13.43 -4.59 4.81
CA HIS A 81 -14.83 -4.99 4.78
C HIS A 81 -15.76 -3.79 4.56
N ASP A 82 -15.60 -2.73 5.35
CA ASP A 82 -16.51 -1.59 5.31
C ASP A 82 -16.37 -0.77 4.03
N PHE A 83 -15.15 -0.59 3.50
CA PHE A 83 -14.95 0.05 2.19
C PHE A 83 -15.69 -0.69 1.08
N LEU A 84 -15.56 -2.03 1.05
CA LEU A 84 -16.14 -2.86 0.01
C LEU A 84 -17.65 -3.01 0.16
N SER A 85 -18.15 -3.18 1.38
CA SER A 85 -19.59 -3.40 1.65
C SER A 85 -20.41 -2.11 1.59
N LYS A 86 -19.87 -0.98 2.06
CA LYS A 86 -20.53 0.34 2.01
C LYS A 86 -20.26 1.11 0.71
N ASN A 87 -19.48 0.54 -0.21
CA ASN A 87 -19.15 1.14 -1.51
C ASN A 87 -18.57 2.56 -1.39
N VAL A 88 -17.65 2.77 -0.43
CA VAL A 88 -17.08 4.09 -0.14
C VAL A 88 -16.19 4.55 -1.28
N CYS A 89 -16.49 5.73 -1.84
CA CYS A 89 -15.69 6.33 -2.92
C CYS A 89 -14.44 7.03 -2.37
N ILE A 90 -13.33 6.88 -3.08
CA ILE A 90 -12.10 7.65 -2.84
C ILE A 90 -12.28 9.02 -3.52
N PRO A 91 -11.84 10.13 -2.90
CA PRO A 91 -11.93 11.44 -3.54
C PRO A 91 -11.01 11.49 -4.77
N PRO A 92 -11.38 12.26 -5.82
CA PRO A 92 -10.50 12.46 -6.96
C PRO A 92 -9.20 13.17 -6.51
N THR A 93 -8.09 12.76 -7.12
CA THR A 93 -6.74 13.27 -6.82
C THR A 93 -6.41 14.59 -7.52
N HIS A 94 -7.33 15.05 -8.37
CA HIS A 94 -7.26 16.34 -9.04
C HIS A 94 -8.53 17.14 -8.73
N PRO A 95 -8.41 18.45 -8.45
CA PRO A 95 -7.17 19.24 -8.40
C PRO A 95 -6.33 18.96 -7.15
N LEU A 96 -5.02 19.24 -7.23
CA LEU A 96 -4.06 19.13 -6.14
C LEU A 96 -4.19 20.29 -5.13
N THR A 97 -5.41 20.59 -4.72
CA THR A 97 -5.70 21.59 -3.68
C THR A 97 -6.06 20.90 -2.37
N PRO A 98 -5.74 21.48 -1.20
CA PRO A 98 -6.13 20.93 0.11
C PRO A 98 -7.64 20.62 0.20
N GLN A 99 -7.98 19.35 0.42
CA GLN A 99 -9.36 18.85 0.47
C GLN A 99 -9.76 18.40 1.89
N HIS A 100 -11.04 18.50 2.23
CA HIS A 100 -11.56 17.88 3.45
C HIS A 100 -11.54 16.36 3.32
N LEU A 101 -11.27 15.65 4.42
CA LEU A 101 -11.39 14.20 4.45
C LEU A 101 -12.85 13.80 4.17
N PRO A 102 -13.13 12.95 3.17
CA PRO A 102 -14.50 12.54 2.90
C PRO A 102 -15.11 11.80 4.09
N LEU A 103 -16.35 12.16 4.44
CA LEU A 103 -17.02 11.62 5.62
C LEU A 103 -17.16 10.09 5.58
N GLY A 104 -17.36 9.49 4.41
CA GLY A 104 -17.41 8.04 4.27
C GLY A 104 -16.09 7.35 4.60
N VAL A 105 -14.96 7.97 4.24
CA VAL A 105 -13.62 7.45 4.58
C VAL A 105 -13.37 7.58 6.09
N LEU A 106 -13.75 8.71 6.68
CA LEU A 106 -13.64 8.93 8.12
C LEU A 106 -14.53 7.96 8.92
N ASP A 107 -15.77 7.71 8.47
CA ASP A 107 -16.68 6.73 9.09
C ASP A 107 -16.07 5.33 9.10
N VAL A 108 -15.52 4.87 7.97
CA VAL A 108 -14.85 3.57 7.89
C VAL A 108 -13.64 3.50 8.82
N LEU A 109 -12.83 4.55 8.88
CA LEU A 109 -11.66 4.59 9.77
C LEU A 109 -12.07 4.48 11.24
N ILE A 110 -13.06 5.27 11.68
CA ILE A 110 -13.55 5.29 13.06
C ILE A 110 -14.14 3.94 13.44
N ASN A 111 -15.06 3.41 12.61
CA ASN A 111 -15.69 2.11 12.87
C ASN A 111 -14.64 0.99 12.86
N GLY A 112 -13.67 1.06 11.95
CA GLY A 112 -12.47 0.22 11.93
C GLY A 112 -11.79 0.15 13.30
N ILE A 113 -11.47 1.31 13.86
CA ILE A 113 -10.80 1.43 15.16
C ILE A 113 -11.68 0.94 16.32
N VAL A 114 -12.95 1.33 16.36
CA VAL A 114 -13.87 0.98 17.45
C VAL A 114 -14.14 -0.52 17.47
N ASP A 115 -14.67 -1.04 16.37
CA ASP A 115 -15.06 -2.46 16.26
C ASP A 115 -13.84 -3.37 16.34
N GLY A 116 -12.71 -2.95 15.74
CA GLY A 116 -11.49 -3.73 15.76
C GLY A 116 -10.89 -3.87 17.16
N ASN A 117 -10.86 -2.78 17.94
CA ASN A 117 -10.42 -2.83 19.33
C ASN A 117 -11.37 -3.65 20.22
N GLU A 118 -12.68 -3.46 20.08
CA GLU A 118 -13.68 -4.20 20.87
C GLU A 118 -13.59 -5.70 20.57
N THR A 119 -13.45 -6.07 19.30
CA THR A 119 -13.31 -7.46 18.87
C THR A 119 -12.01 -8.07 19.40
N HIS A 120 -10.90 -7.32 19.33
CA HIS A 120 -9.61 -7.75 19.87
C HIS A 120 -9.70 -8.04 21.37
N GLU A 121 -10.29 -7.14 22.16
CA GLU A 121 -10.44 -7.31 23.60
C GLU A 121 -11.29 -8.53 23.96
N LYS A 122 -12.43 -8.70 23.28
CA LYS A 122 -13.29 -9.88 23.43
C LYS A 122 -12.54 -11.17 23.11
N ALA A 123 -11.79 -11.19 22.01
CA ALA A 123 -11.03 -12.35 21.57
C ALA A 123 -9.84 -12.66 22.51
N MET A 124 -9.14 -11.66 23.04
CA MET A 124 -8.11 -11.85 24.07
C MET A 124 -8.70 -12.36 25.38
N ALA A 125 -9.85 -11.85 25.80
CA ALA A 125 -10.56 -12.35 26.97
C ALA A 125 -10.95 -13.83 26.81
N ALA A 126 -11.42 -14.22 25.61
CA ALA A 126 -11.70 -15.62 25.28
C ALA A 126 -10.44 -16.50 25.31
N ARG A 127 -9.32 -16.04 24.74
CA ARG A 127 -8.01 -16.76 24.83
C ARG A 127 -7.58 -16.98 26.27
N ARG A 128 -7.72 -15.97 27.15
CA ARG A 128 -7.38 -16.07 28.58
C ARG A 128 -8.28 -17.03 29.36
N ARG A 129 -9.56 -17.12 29.00
CA ARG A 129 -10.50 -18.09 29.60
C ARG A 129 -10.25 -19.53 29.11
N GLY A 130 -9.64 -19.70 27.93
CA GLY A 130 -9.56 -20.96 27.17
C GLY A 130 -8.39 -21.91 27.46
N PHE A 131 -7.62 -21.74 28.54
CA PHE A 131 -6.56 -22.70 28.94
C PHE A 131 -6.46 -23.01 30.45
N SER A 132 -7.47 -22.64 31.27
CA SER A 132 -7.49 -22.92 32.71
C SER A 132 -8.70 -23.74 33.20
N GLY A 133 -9.49 -24.31 32.30
CA GLY A 133 -10.69 -25.08 32.64
C GLY A 133 -10.63 -26.51 32.12
N SER A 134 -10.74 -27.46 33.03
CA SER A 134 -10.79 -28.92 32.87
C SER A 134 -11.99 -29.45 32.06
N LEU A 135 -12.22 -28.94 30.85
CA LEU A 135 -13.27 -29.43 29.94
C LEU A 135 -12.72 -30.48 29.00
N LYS A 136 -12.87 -31.72 29.49
CA LYS A 136 -12.94 -32.99 28.76
C LYS A 136 -12.99 -32.84 27.23
N LYS A 137 -11.95 -33.38 26.59
CA LYS A 137 -11.80 -33.83 25.20
C LYS A 137 -12.92 -34.77 24.68
N LYS A 138 -14.09 -34.85 25.34
CA LYS A 138 -15.13 -35.87 25.09
C LYS A 138 -16.47 -35.33 24.57
N HIS A 139 -16.62 -34.03 24.30
CA HIS A 139 -17.91 -33.48 23.85
C HIS A 139 -17.86 -32.61 22.58
N LEU A 140 -16.69 -32.47 21.95
CA LEU A 140 -16.46 -31.61 20.79
C LEU A 140 -15.87 -32.39 19.60
N GLU A 141 -16.28 -33.65 19.45
CA GLU A 141 -16.08 -34.46 18.24
C GLU A 141 -17.42 -34.72 17.52
N GLU A 142 -18.56 -34.30 18.09
CA GLU A 142 -19.91 -34.59 17.57
C GLU A 142 -20.56 -33.45 16.76
N THR A 143 -19.86 -32.33 16.55
CA THR A 143 -20.33 -31.22 15.70
C THR A 143 -19.23 -30.87 14.69
N GLY A 144 -19.31 -31.49 13.53
CA GLY A 144 -18.26 -31.62 12.50
C GLY A 144 -17.87 -30.35 11.72
N GLU A 145 -17.92 -29.15 12.32
CA GLU A 145 -17.65 -27.90 11.59
C GLU A 145 -16.65 -26.92 12.26
N SER A 146 -16.02 -27.26 13.39
CA SER A 146 -15.21 -26.29 14.17
C SER A 146 -13.70 -26.55 14.28
N GLY A 147 -13.08 -27.19 13.27
CA GLY A 147 -11.63 -27.47 13.27
C GLY A 147 -10.74 -26.21 13.29
N SER A 148 -11.24 -25.07 12.78
CA SER A 148 -10.46 -23.83 12.65
C SER A 148 -10.37 -23.04 13.96
N VAL A 149 -11.49 -22.91 14.70
CA VAL A 149 -11.55 -22.13 15.96
C VAL A 149 -10.63 -22.72 17.03
N PHE A 150 -10.37 -24.03 16.98
CA PHE A 150 -9.53 -24.71 17.97
C PHE A 150 -8.03 -24.42 17.80
N GLN A 151 -7.55 -24.08 16.59
CA GLN A 151 -6.16 -23.68 16.40
C GLN A 151 -5.90 -22.27 16.92
N PHE A 152 -6.89 -21.40 16.79
CA PHE A 152 -6.87 -20.02 17.27
C PHE A 152 -6.63 -19.92 18.80
N LEU A 153 -7.17 -20.86 19.57
CA LEU A 153 -7.04 -20.89 21.03
C LEU A 153 -5.69 -21.47 21.53
N LYS A 154 -4.88 -22.09 20.65
CA LYS A 154 -3.63 -22.77 21.03
C LYS A 154 -2.42 -21.84 21.20
N LYS A 155 -2.52 -20.54 20.90
CA LYS A 155 -1.40 -19.58 21.03
C LYS A 155 -1.66 -18.55 22.14
N PRO A 156 -1.67 -18.94 23.42
CA PRO A 156 -2.05 -18.07 24.54
C PRO A 156 -1.10 -16.88 24.76
N HIS A 157 0.09 -16.88 24.13
CA HIS A 157 1.13 -15.87 24.32
C HIS A 157 1.16 -14.78 23.25
N ARG A 158 0.33 -14.85 22.20
CA ARG A 158 0.30 -13.81 21.16
C ARG A 158 -0.83 -12.83 21.41
N ASP A 159 -0.48 -11.55 21.50
CA ASP A 159 -1.42 -10.43 21.62
C ASP A 159 -1.89 -9.89 20.26
N THR A 160 -1.42 -10.49 19.16
CA THR A 160 -1.78 -10.10 17.79
C THR A 160 -2.47 -11.23 17.03
N PHE A 161 -2.97 -10.90 15.84
CA PHE A 161 -3.69 -11.77 14.94
C PHE A 161 -3.01 -11.76 13.57
N THR A 162 -2.91 -12.93 12.96
CA THR A 162 -2.70 -13.05 11.52
C THR A 162 -3.97 -12.66 10.75
N VAL A 163 -3.86 -12.39 9.45
CA VAL A 163 -5.01 -12.03 8.61
C VAL A 163 -6.11 -13.11 8.62
N PRO A 164 -5.81 -14.41 8.45
CA PRO A 164 -6.82 -15.46 8.57
C PRO A 164 -7.50 -15.51 9.95
N GLU A 165 -6.73 -15.32 11.03
CA GLU A 165 -7.27 -15.28 12.39
C GLU A 165 -8.19 -14.06 12.57
N ALA A 166 -7.83 -12.89 12.02
CA ALA A 166 -8.64 -11.66 12.06
C ALA A 166 -9.96 -11.80 11.28
N ILE A 167 -9.92 -12.37 10.07
CA ILE A 167 -11.11 -12.70 9.27
C ILE A 167 -12.05 -13.59 10.09
N GLN A 168 -11.53 -14.67 10.68
CA GLN A 168 -12.35 -15.62 11.40
C GLN A 168 -13.06 -15.02 12.62
N VAL A 169 -12.42 -14.11 13.36
CA VAL A 169 -13.01 -13.56 14.59
C VAL A 169 -13.95 -12.39 14.34
N GLN A 170 -13.85 -11.70 13.21
CA GLN A 170 -14.58 -10.45 12.98
C GLN A 170 -15.47 -10.47 11.75
N ARG A 171 -14.97 -10.99 10.63
CA ARG A 171 -15.59 -10.87 9.30
C ARG A 171 -15.44 -12.17 8.51
N PRO A 172 -16.13 -13.27 8.88
CA PRO A 172 -16.08 -14.54 8.14
C PRO A 172 -16.57 -14.43 6.69
N GLU A 173 -17.22 -13.34 6.32
CA GLU A 173 -17.59 -12.95 4.96
C GLU A 173 -16.44 -12.37 4.13
N MET A 174 -15.27 -12.17 4.72
CA MET A 174 -14.05 -11.76 4.02
C MET A 174 -13.17 -12.97 3.71
N HIS A 175 -12.42 -12.90 2.62
CA HIS A 175 -11.47 -13.91 2.18
C HIS A 175 -10.13 -13.27 1.85
N GLU A 176 -9.06 -13.92 2.29
CA GLU A 176 -7.72 -13.71 1.77
C GLU A 176 -7.58 -14.55 0.49
N ILE A 177 -7.47 -13.89 -0.67
CA ILE A 177 -7.47 -14.56 -1.97
C ILE A 177 -6.08 -14.80 -2.55
N ASP A 178 -5.09 -14.03 -2.10
CA ASP A 178 -3.69 -14.25 -2.40
C ASP A 178 -2.83 -13.55 -1.34
N TYR A 179 -1.67 -14.12 -1.05
CA TYR A 179 -0.77 -13.69 0.02
C TYR A 179 0.69 -14.01 -0.34
N PRO A 180 1.46 -13.03 -0.82
CA PRO A 180 2.91 -13.13 -0.95
C PRO A 180 3.65 -12.51 0.25
N CYS A 181 4.80 -13.11 0.57
CA CYS A 181 5.81 -12.52 1.44
C CYS A 181 6.99 -12.04 0.59
N TYR A 182 7.41 -10.79 0.81
CA TYR A 182 8.53 -10.16 0.11
C TYR A 182 9.68 -9.92 1.08
N SER A 183 10.89 -9.93 0.53
CA SER A 183 12.11 -9.49 1.19
C SER A 183 12.94 -8.64 0.23
N GLY A 184 13.81 -7.79 0.76
CA GLY A 184 14.66 -6.92 -0.04
C GLY A 184 14.15 -5.49 -0.13
N ASP A 185 14.22 -4.90 -1.33
CA ASP A 185 13.82 -3.51 -1.54
C ASP A 185 12.32 -3.32 -1.35
N PHE A 186 11.95 -2.75 -0.21
CA PHE A 186 10.56 -2.52 0.20
C PHE A 186 9.79 -1.69 -0.84
N ILE A 187 10.38 -0.59 -1.33
CA ILE A 187 9.70 0.35 -2.23
C ILE A 187 9.42 -0.33 -3.56
N SER A 188 10.44 -0.91 -4.21
CA SER A 188 10.28 -1.55 -5.52
C SER A 188 9.36 -2.76 -5.46
N ASN A 189 9.47 -3.59 -4.43
CA ASN A 189 8.61 -4.75 -4.26
C ASN A 189 7.14 -4.34 -4.02
N LEU A 190 6.89 -3.32 -3.19
CA LEU A 190 5.53 -2.85 -2.91
C LEU A 190 4.89 -2.22 -4.16
N VAL A 191 5.62 -1.39 -4.91
CA VAL A 191 5.14 -0.86 -6.20
C VAL A 191 4.80 -1.99 -7.17
N THR A 192 5.69 -2.99 -7.28
CA THR A 192 5.51 -4.15 -8.16
C THR A 192 4.26 -4.93 -7.76
N ALA A 193 4.10 -5.28 -6.49
CA ALA A 193 2.97 -6.06 -6.01
C ALA A 193 1.63 -5.32 -6.18
N MET A 194 1.58 -4.03 -5.85
CA MET A 194 0.39 -3.19 -6.08
C MET A 194 0.02 -3.17 -7.56
N SER A 195 1.01 -2.99 -8.44
CA SER A 195 0.83 -3.01 -9.89
C SER A 195 0.33 -4.37 -10.40
N MET A 196 0.83 -5.48 -9.84
CA MET A 196 0.38 -6.83 -10.19
C MET A 196 -1.07 -7.06 -9.79
N ALA A 197 -1.47 -6.68 -8.58
CA ALA A 197 -2.84 -6.81 -8.11
C ALA A 197 -3.82 -5.98 -8.96
N VAL A 198 -3.50 -4.70 -9.21
CA VAL A 198 -4.37 -3.78 -9.97
C VAL A 198 -4.54 -4.18 -11.43
N ASN A 199 -3.46 -4.66 -12.07
CA ASN A 199 -3.45 -5.09 -13.47
C ASN A 199 -3.78 -6.58 -13.64
N SER A 200 -4.07 -7.30 -12.55
CA SER A 200 -4.41 -8.72 -12.61
C SER A 200 -5.67 -8.92 -13.43
N PRO A 201 -5.66 -9.77 -14.48
CA PRO A 201 -6.85 -10.09 -15.24
C PRO A 201 -7.93 -10.76 -14.37
N TYR A 202 -7.51 -11.44 -13.29
CA TYR A 202 -8.40 -12.11 -12.34
C TYR A 202 -9.21 -11.12 -11.49
N LEU A 203 -8.67 -9.92 -11.24
CA LEU A 203 -9.27 -8.87 -10.43
C LEU A 203 -9.83 -7.70 -11.25
N SER A 204 -9.74 -7.79 -12.58
CA SER A 204 -10.11 -6.72 -13.52
C SER A 204 -11.58 -6.28 -13.43
N LYS A 205 -12.47 -7.17 -12.99
CA LYS A 205 -13.93 -6.93 -12.85
C LYS A 205 -14.33 -6.30 -11.51
N LEU A 206 -13.38 -6.08 -10.62
CA LEU A 206 -13.64 -5.46 -9.32
C LEU A 206 -13.43 -3.95 -9.42
N ASP A 207 -14.42 -3.20 -8.94
CA ASP A 207 -14.35 -1.73 -8.88
C ASP A 207 -13.33 -1.28 -7.84
N ARG A 208 -13.20 -2.03 -6.73
CA ARG A 208 -12.25 -1.74 -5.67
C ARG A 208 -11.47 -2.99 -5.26
N LEU A 209 -10.20 -2.78 -4.93
CA LEU A 209 -9.32 -3.82 -4.40
C LEU A 209 -8.87 -3.41 -3.00
N ALA A 210 -9.10 -4.28 -2.02
CA ALA A 210 -8.55 -4.10 -0.68
C ALA A 210 -7.26 -4.91 -0.54
N ILE A 211 -6.19 -4.25 -0.14
CA ILE A 211 -4.85 -4.82 -0.03
C ILE A 211 -4.33 -4.53 1.38
N GLY A 212 -4.15 -5.56 2.19
CA GLY A 212 -3.48 -5.43 3.48
C GLY A 212 -1.97 -5.50 3.31
N VAL A 213 -1.22 -4.66 4.01
CA VAL A 213 0.25 -4.73 4.07
C VAL A 213 0.67 -4.85 5.52
N LEU A 214 1.43 -5.91 5.83
CA LEU A 214 2.01 -6.14 7.14
C LEU A 214 3.52 -5.95 7.06
N ALA A 215 4.03 -4.92 7.71
CA ALA A 215 5.46 -4.64 7.78
C ALA A 215 5.81 -3.99 9.11
N PHE A 216 6.98 -4.30 9.67
CA PHE A 216 7.45 -3.74 10.94
C PHE A 216 6.41 -3.85 12.06
N GLU A 217 5.79 -5.03 12.20
CA GLU A 217 4.74 -5.33 13.20
C GLU A 217 3.45 -4.47 13.08
N ARG A 218 3.29 -3.76 11.96
CA ARG A 218 2.10 -2.93 11.68
C ARG A 218 1.34 -3.48 10.48
N ALA A 219 0.02 -3.54 10.61
CA ALA A 219 -0.89 -3.81 9.51
C ALA A 219 -1.56 -2.50 9.06
N MET A 220 -1.59 -2.27 7.75
CA MET A 220 -2.28 -1.15 7.12
C MET A 220 -3.16 -1.63 5.98
N CYS A 221 -4.16 -0.80 5.65
CA CYS A 221 -5.08 -1.07 4.55
C CYS A 221 -4.83 -0.11 3.39
N PHE A 222 -4.58 -0.66 2.21
CA PHE A 222 -4.62 0.06 0.94
C PHE A 222 -5.91 -0.28 0.21
N ILE A 223 -6.60 0.73 -0.30
CA ILE A 223 -7.74 0.54 -1.20
C ILE A 223 -7.41 1.18 -2.54
N TYR A 224 -7.43 0.39 -3.61
CA TYR A 224 -7.43 0.91 -4.97
C TYR A 224 -8.88 1.04 -5.46
N ASP A 225 -9.24 2.21 -5.96
CA ASP A 225 -10.57 2.53 -6.50
C ASP A 225 -10.46 2.78 -8.01
N ARG A 226 -10.88 1.78 -8.79
CA ARG A 226 -10.78 1.76 -10.24
C ARG A 226 -11.61 2.88 -10.91
N PRO A 227 -12.86 3.19 -10.48
CA PRO A 227 -13.63 4.32 -11.02
C PRO A 227 -12.91 5.67 -10.98
N THR A 228 -12.11 5.92 -9.95
CA THR A 228 -11.37 7.18 -9.76
C THR A 228 -9.88 7.03 -10.11
N ASN A 229 -9.44 5.85 -10.51
CA ASN A 229 -8.04 5.46 -10.70
C ASN A 229 -7.13 5.95 -9.56
N SER A 230 -7.63 5.85 -8.33
CA SER A 230 -6.98 6.41 -7.15
C SER A 230 -6.64 5.30 -6.16
N ILE A 231 -5.57 5.50 -5.40
CA ILE A 231 -5.19 4.61 -4.28
C ILE A 231 -5.18 5.41 -2.98
N ILE A 232 -5.76 4.83 -1.93
CA ILE A 232 -5.71 5.36 -0.57
C ILE A 232 -4.99 4.38 0.35
N LEU A 233 -4.14 4.92 1.22
CA LEU A 233 -3.63 4.25 2.41
C LEU A 233 -4.43 4.72 3.62
N LEU A 234 -4.81 3.78 4.49
CA LEU A 234 -5.30 4.05 5.84
C LEU A 234 -4.35 3.40 6.86
N ASP A 235 -3.59 4.22 7.57
CA ASP A 235 -2.82 3.79 8.75
C ASP A 235 -3.48 4.33 10.01
N THR A 236 -3.78 3.44 10.96
CA THR A 236 -4.45 3.77 12.22
C THR A 236 -3.50 3.95 13.41
N HIS A 237 -2.20 3.76 13.20
CA HIS A 237 -1.19 3.90 14.25
C HIS A 237 -1.00 5.36 14.68
N MET A 238 -0.13 5.59 15.67
CA MET A 238 0.30 6.94 16.05
C MET A 238 1.53 7.32 15.23
N HIS A 239 1.55 8.54 14.72
CA HIS A 239 2.63 9.04 13.86
C HIS A 239 3.34 10.24 14.46
N PHE A 240 4.46 10.63 13.84
CA PHE A 240 5.24 11.83 14.18
C PHE A 240 5.59 11.92 15.67
N LYS A 241 6.21 10.85 16.22
CA LYS A 241 6.59 10.75 17.64
C LYS A 241 5.41 10.94 18.61
N GLY A 242 4.22 10.47 18.20
CA GLY A 242 2.99 10.54 19.02
C GLY A 242 2.29 11.89 18.97
N GLN A 243 2.62 12.75 18.00
CA GLN A 243 1.95 14.04 17.82
C GLN A 243 0.70 13.96 16.94
N ALA A 244 0.57 12.91 16.12
CA ALA A 244 -0.63 12.66 15.33
C ALA A 244 -1.16 11.24 15.53
N GLY A 245 -2.45 11.09 15.26
CA GLY A 245 -3.12 9.80 15.21
C GLY A 245 -3.01 9.21 13.81
N SER A 246 -4.11 8.63 13.33
CA SER A 246 -4.17 8.00 12.01
C SER A 246 -3.66 8.91 10.88
N VAL A 247 -2.99 8.30 9.91
CA VAL A 247 -2.54 8.97 8.68
C VAL A 247 -3.22 8.34 7.48
N LEU A 248 -3.74 9.18 6.59
CA LEU A 248 -4.31 8.77 5.33
C LEU A 248 -3.56 9.44 4.19
N CYS A 249 -3.25 8.67 3.15
CA CYS A 249 -2.58 9.19 1.95
C CYS A 249 -3.39 8.79 0.72
N VAL A 250 -3.66 9.73 -0.19
CA VAL A 250 -4.37 9.48 -1.46
C VAL A 250 -3.57 10.04 -2.62
N ALA A 251 -3.42 9.26 -3.69
CA ALA A 251 -2.83 9.70 -4.95
C ALA A 251 -3.47 9.00 -6.15
N SER A 252 -3.22 9.52 -7.35
CA SER A 252 -3.54 8.80 -8.58
C SER A 252 -2.71 7.53 -8.62
N PHE A 253 -3.28 6.43 -9.11
CA PHE A 253 -2.52 5.20 -9.29
C PHE A 253 -1.46 5.33 -10.39
N GLU A 254 -1.58 6.31 -11.30
CA GLU A 254 -0.52 6.65 -12.24
C GLU A 254 0.77 7.10 -11.53
N ASP A 255 0.63 7.69 -10.34
CA ASP A 255 1.72 8.15 -9.48
C ASP A 255 2.14 7.10 -8.43
N ILE A 256 1.84 5.81 -8.64
CA ILE A 256 2.05 4.75 -7.63
C ILE A 256 3.48 4.72 -7.06
N THR A 257 4.50 5.02 -7.86
CA THR A 257 5.89 5.06 -7.38
C THR A 257 6.10 6.19 -6.38
N ASP A 258 5.69 7.41 -6.74
CA ASP A 258 5.81 8.59 -5.86
C ASP A 258 4.94 8.47 -4.62
N PHE A 259 3.76 7.86 -4.77
CA PHE A 259 2.87 7.52 -3.65
C PHE A 259 3.54 6.58 -2.65
N ILE A 260 4.12 5.46 -3.11
CA ILE A 260 4.81 4.51 -2.22
C ILE A 260 6.05 5.13 -1.59
N VAL A 261 6.82 5.95 -2.32
CA VAL A 261 7.95 6.70 -1.75
C VAL A 261 7.47 7.64 -0.63
N SER A 262 6.39 8.39 -0.86
CA SER A 262 5.79 9.31 0.12
C SER A 262 5.27 8.57 1.36
N VAL A 263 4.51 7.49 1.15
CA VAL A 263 4.04 6.60 2.22
C VAL A 263 5.23 6.05 3.02
N THR A 264 6.31 5.64 2.35
CA THR A 264 7.50 5.13 3.03
C THR A 264 8.13 6.22 3.91
N LYS A 265 8.20 7.47 3.45
CA LYS A 265 8.72 8.60 4.25
C LYS A 265 7.86 8.93 5.47
N LEU A 266 6.54 8.89 5.29
CA LEU A 266 5.56 9.31 6.30
C LEU A 266 5.25 8.23 7.34
N VAL A 267 5.14 6.99 6.88
CA VAL A 267 4.59 5.86 7.63
C VAL A 267 5.68 4.84 7.94
N PHE A 268 6.52 4.49 6.98
CA PHE A 268 7.58 3.46 7.12
C PHE A 268 8.98 4.06 7.22
N HIS A 269 9.14 5.12 8.01
CA HIS A 269 10.44 5.78 8.15
C HIS A 269 11.57 4.84 8.62
N GLU A 270 11.23 3.70 9.22
CA GLU A 270 12.14 2.60 9.59
C GLU A 270 12.87 2.03 8.37
N VAL A 271 12.24 1.97 7.20
CA VAL A 271 12.85 1.49 5.94
C VAL A 271 14.10 2.29 5.59
N PHE A 272 14.12 3.59 5.89
CA PHE A 272 15.28 4.45 5.64
C PHE A 272 16.35 4.37 6.73
N LYS A 273 16.02 3.84 7.91
CA LYS A 273 16.96 3.69 9.03
C LYS A 273 17.73 2.38 8.95
N THR A 274 17.13 1.33 8.41
CA THR A 274 17.76 0.02 8.29
C THR A 274 18.64 0.00 7.04
N ALA A 275 19.96 0.00 7.23
CA ALA A 275 20.90 -0.36 6.17
C ALA A 275 20.74 -1.82 5.71
N ASP A 276 20.04 -2.63 6.52
CA ASP A 276 19.76 -4.02 6.25
C ASP A 276 18.51 -4.20 5.37
N VAL A 277 18.79 -4.76 4.20
CA VAL A 277 17.89 -5.26 3.13
C VAL A 277 16.98 -6.40 3.62
N THR A 278 16.86 -6.60 4.94
CA THR A 278 16.19 -7.74 5.56
C THR A 278 14.75 -7.47 5.96
N GLY A 279 14.21 -6.28 5.67
CA GLY A 279 12.81 -5.97 5.92
C GLY A 279 11.90 -6.93 5.16
N GLN A 280 11.38 -7.93 5.88
CA GLN A 280 10.31 -8.78 5.38
C GLN A 280 8.99 -8.05 5.55
N PHE A 281 8.14 -8.18 4.55
CA PHE A 281 6.77 -7.68 4.61
C PHE A 281 5.84 -8.61 3.85
N GLU A 282 4.59 -8.56 4.24
CA GLU A 282 3.55 -9.43 3.73
C GLU A 282 2.49 -8.55 3.06
N ILE A 283 1.97 -9.03 1.94
CA ILE A 283 0.87 -8.37 1.25
C ILE A 283 -0.26 -9.39 1.14
N THR A 284 -1.48 -8.96 1.39
CA THR A 284 -2.67 -9.79 1.26
C THR A 284 -3.71 -9.09 0.39
N CYS A 285 -4.35 -9.81 -0.52
CA CYS A 285 -5.55 -9.33 -1.20
C CYS A 285 -6.79 -9.82 -0.45
N LEU A 286 -7.65 -8.87 -0.07
CA LEU A 286 -8.87 -9.12 0.69
C LEU A 286 -10.11 -8.91 -0.17
N MET A 287 -11.10 -9.79 -0.04
CA MET A 287 -12.33 -9.71 -0.83
C MET A 287 -13.55 -10.28 -0.10
N LEU A 288 -14.71 -9.67 -0.32
CA LEU A 288 -15.99 -10.17 0.20
C LEU A 288 -16.44 -11.47 -0.50
N THR A 289 -17.10 -12.37 0.24
CA THR A 289 -17.77 -13.57 -0.30
C THR A 289 -18.67 -13.23 -1.48
N SER A 290 -19.41 -12.12 -1.38
CA SER A 290 -20.35 -11.66 -2.42
C SER A 290 -19.68 -11.28 -3.75
N LEU A 291 -18.35 -11.10 -3.76
CA LEU A 291 -17.57 -10.76 -4.95
C LEU A 291 -16.79 -11.95 -5.52
N MET A 292 -16.77 -13.10 -4.83
CA MET A 292 -16.04 -14.31 -5.27
C MET A 292 -16.44 -14.79 -6.65
N ASN A 293 -17.72 -14.65 -7.01
CA ASN A 293 -18.24 -15.03 -8.33
C ASN A 293 -17.74 -14.14 -9.48
N LYS A 294 -17.17 -12.97 -9.18
CA LYS A 294 -16.59 -12.05 -10.18
C LYS A 294 -15.13 -12.37 -10.49
N VAL A 295 -14.48 -13.20 -9.67
CA VAL A 295 -13.05 -13.51 -9.79
C VAL A 295 -12.87 -14.88 -10.41
N HIS A 296 -11.95 -14.94 -11.37
CA HIS A 296 -11.49 -16.20 -11.94
C HIS A 296 -10.35 -16.74 -11.08
N ARG A 297 -10.32 -18.05 -10.79
CA ARG A 297 -9.21 -18.65 -10.04
C ARG A 297 -7.90 -18.46 -10.81
N GLY A 298 -6.87 -17.99 -10.11
CA GLY A 298 -5.51 -17.88 -10.62
C GLY A 298 -4.61 -17.10 -9.66
N ASP A 299 -3.30 -17.21 -9.86
CA ASP A 299 -2.32 -16.56 -9.00
C ASP A 299 -2.26 -15.06 -9.34
N ILE A 300 -2.61 -14.20 -8.38
CA ILE A 300 -2.72 -12.74 -8.58
C ILE A 300 -1.33 -12.12 -8.56
N PHE A 301 -0.48 -12.56 -7.62
CA PHE A 301 0.88 -12.06 -7.45
C PHE A 301 1.95 -12.89 -8.17
N LEU A 302 1.62 -13.45 -9.34
CA LEU A 302 2.62 -13.98 -10.27
C LEU A 302 2.70 -13.13 -11.54
N PRO A 303 3.90 -12.96 -12.14
CA PRO A 303 4.01 -12.30 -13.43
C PRO A 303 3.11 -13.02 -14.44
N VAL A 304 2.15 -12.29 -15.03
CA VAL A 304 1.31 -12.84 -16.09
C VAL A 304 2.23 -13.27 -17.22
N LYS A 305 2.41 -14.58 -17.39
CA LYS A 305 3.08 -15.13 -18.57
C LYS A 305 2.26 -14.63 -19.76
N SER A 306 2.84 -13.79 -20.63
CA SER A 306 2.17 -13.39 -21.85
C SER A 306 1.99 -14.66 -22.71
N SER A 307 0.84 -15.34 -22.59
CA SER A 307 0.39 -16.30 -23.57
C SER A 307 -0.10 -15.50 -24.77
N MET A 308 0.84 -14.90 -25.51
CA MET A 308 0.57 -14.55 -26.90
C MET A 308 0.15 -15.86 -27.58
N PRO A 309 -1.03 -15.91 -28.22
CA PRO A 309 -1.30 -16.96 -29.19
C PRO A 309 -0.13 -16.93 -30.16
N ARG A 310 0.48 -18.08 -30.46
CA ARG A 310 1.48 -18.16 -31.54
C ARG A 310 0.80 -17.65 -32.80
N VAL A 311 1.06 -16.39 -33.14
CA VAL A 311 0.75 -15.83 -34.44
C VAL A 311 1.55 -16.67 -35.42
N ILE A 312 0.84 -17.40 -36.28
CA ILE A 312 1.39 -18.15 -37.40
C ILE A 312 2.37 -17.23 -38.13
N PRO A 313 3.62 -17.66 -38.42
CA PRO A 313 4.58 -16.80 -39.07
C PRO A 313 4.07 -16.47 -40.47
N VAL A 314 3.49 -15.27 -40.61
CA VAL A 314 3.25 -14.68 -41.93
C VAL A 314 4.64 -14.45 -42.53
N LYS A 315 4.85 -15.03 -43.72
CA LYS A 315 6.10 -14.94 -44.48
C LYS A 315 6.71 -13.54 -44.38
N PRO A 316 8.03 -13.42 -44.18
CA PRO A 316 8.69 -12.13 -44.13
C PRO A 316 8.42 -11.39 -45.43
N LEU A 317 7.74 -10.24 -45.33
CA LEU A 317 7.66 -9.29 -46.42
C LEU A 317 9.11 -8.88 -46.75
N ARG A 318 9.50 -9.12 -47.99
CA ARG A 318 10.83 -8.77 -48.49
C ARG A 318 11.09 -7.29 -48.23
N PRO A 319 12.30 -6.91 -47.76
CA PRO A 319 12.63 -5.51 -47.53
C PRO A 319 12.48 -4.72 -48.84
N PHE A 320 11.62 -3.71 -48.81
CA PHE A 320 11.49 -2.76 -49.91
C PHE A 320 12.79 -1.94 -49.96
N ARG A 321 13.58 -2.13 -51.02
CA ARG A 321 14.78 -1.32 -51.27
C ARG A 321 14.36 0.10 -51.63
N ILE A 322 14.47 1.03 -50.69
CA ILE A 322 14.40 2.46 -50.99
C ILE A 322 15.73 2.86 -51.65
N LYS A 323 15.66 3.25 -52.93
CA LYS A 323 16.80 3.83 -53.64
C LYS A 323 17.07 5.23 -53.07
N THR A 324 18.25 5.42 -52.48
CA THR A 324 18.78 6.74 -52.10
C THR A 324 18.95 7.60 -53.35
N ARG A 325 18.20 8.70 -53.42
CA ARG A 325 18.44 9.78 -54.40
C ARG A 325 19.63 10.60 -53.91
N LYS A 326 20.62 10.79 -54.79
CA LYS A 326 21.73 11.74 -54.66
C LYS A 326 21.19 13.10 -54.22
N MET A 327 21.65 13.62 -53.09
CA MET A 327 21.60 15.06 -52.80
C MET A 327 22.95 15.67 -53.13
N ILE A 328 22.87 16.79 -53.85
CA ILE A 328 23.94 17.58 -54.42
C ILE A 328 24.59 18.41 -53.31
N CYS A 329 25.92 18.35 -53.21
CA CYS A 329 26.70 19.30 -52.41
C CYS A 329 26.83 20.60 -53.20
N VAL A 330 26.45 21.72 -52.60
CA VAL A 330 26.80 23.07 -53.05
C VAL A 330 27.62 23.68 -51.92
N GLY A 331 28.89 23.98 -52.21
CA GLY A 331 29.81 24.62 -51.28
C GLY A 331 29.89 26.13 -51.51
N SER A 332 30.30 26.82 -50.46
CA SER A 332 30.93 28.15 -50.37
C SER A 332 30.55 28.76 -49.01
N ALA A 333 31.27 29.69 -48.39
CA ALA A 333 32.66 30.09 -48.33
C ALA A 333 32.69 31.06 -47.12
N GLU A 334 33.77 31.02 -46.35
CA GLU A 334 34.39 32.14 -45.60
C GLU A 334 33.50 33.10 -44.78
N LYS A 335 33.80 33.23 -43.47
CA LYS A 335 34.52 34.40 -42.92
C LYS A 335 34.69 34.34 -41.40
N ASP A 336 35.91 34.69 -41.01
CA ASP A 336 36.42 34.97 -39.67
C ASP A 336 35.77 36.19 -38.98
N SER A 337 35.74 36.15 -37.64
CA SER A 337 35.86 37.26 -36.67
C SER A 337 35.30 36.75 -35.33
N ASP A 338 36.06 36.45 -34.27
CA ASP A 338 36.96 37.24 -33.42
C ASP A 338 36.25 38.18 -32.41
N SER A 339 36.87 38.32 -31.22
CA SER A 339 36.46 39.01 -29.96
C SER A 339 35.51 38.24 -29.03
N GLY A 340 35.72 38.12 -27.71
CA GLY A 340 36.54 38.86 -26.74
C GLY A 340 35.64 39.31 -25.55
N TYR A 341 36.21 39.42 -24.33
CA TYR A 341 35.67 39.83 -23.01
C TYR A 341 35.65 38.69 -21.98
N GLU A 342 36.73 38.53 -21.20
CA GLU A 342 37.14 39.26 -19.98
C GLU A 342 36.44 38.78 -18.69
N SER A 343 37.30 38.39 -17.76
CA SER A 343 37.12 38.13 -16.35
C SER A 343 36.98 39.42 -15.55
N ASP A 344 36.21 39.41 -14.45
CA ASP A 344 36.64 40.03 -13.19
C ASP A 344 35.82 39.55 -11.96
N THR A 345 36.61 39.17 -10.95
CA THR A 345 36.44 39.18 -9.48
C THR A 345 35.08 39.51 -8.83
N LEU A 346 34.64 38.59 -7.97
CA LEU A 346 34.53 38.77 -6.51
C LEU A 346 34.60 37.41 -5.78
#